data_AF-A0A9W6LJ69-F1
#
_entry.id   AF-A0A9W6LJ69-F1
#
_cell.length_a   1.000
_cell.length_b   1.000
_cell.length_c   1.000
_cell.angle_alpha   90.00
_cell.angle_beta   90.00
_cell.angle_gamma   90.00
#
_symmetry.space_group_name_H-M   'P 1'
#
loop_
_entity.id
_entity.type
_entity.pdbx_description
1 polymer ?
#
loop_
_entity_poly.entity_id
_entity_poly.type
_entity_poly.pdbx_seq_one_letter_code
_entity_poly.pdbx_strand_id
1 'polypeptide(L)' 'MSSKEPAEDYLKRAKLRFKILNEFFEKNDYADVMRISEEIVELSQRSILSY' A
#
# COMPACT_ATOMS: atom_id res chain seq x y z
N MET A 1 -5.20 5.77 -23.17
CA MET A 1 -5.40 5.06 -21.89
C MET A 1 -5.81 6.09 -20.86
N SER A 2 -6.95 5.87 -20.19
CA SER A 2 -7.42 6.77 -19.14
C SER A 2 -6.48 6.68 -17.93
N SER A 3 -5.97 7.80 -17.42
CA SER A 3 -5.07 7.86 -16.25
C SER A 3 -5.69 7.23 -14.98
N LYS A 4 -7.01 7.05 -14.94
CA LYS A 4 -7.75 6.47 -13.81
C LYS A 4 -7.46 5.00 -13.55
N GLU A 5 -7.22 4.19 -14.58
CA GLU A 5 -7.00 2.75 -14.43
C GLU A 5 -5.73 2.44 -13.58
N PRO A 6 -4.57 3.08 -13.83
CA PRO A 6 -3.41 2.97 -12.95
C PRO A 6 -3.65 3.45 -11.51
N ALA A 7 -4.33 4.58 -11.34
CA ALA A 7 -4.57 5.18 -10.02
C ALA A 7 -5.39 4.26 -9.11
N GLU A 8 -6.45 3.66 -9.63
CA GLU A 8 -7.30 2.73 -8.90
C GLU A 8 -6.55 1.43 -8.55
N ASP A 9 -5.70 0.93 -9.44
CA ASP A 9 -4.90 -0.28 -9.17
C ASP A 9 -3.91 -0.05 -8.04
N TYR A 10 -3.20 1.08 -8.02
CA TYR A 10 -2.29 1.42 -6.92
C TYR A 10 -3.03 1.51 -5.58
N LEU A 11 -4.20 2.15 -5.55
CA LEU A 11 -5.01 2.25 -4.33
C LEU A 11 -5.50 0.88 -3.86
N LYS A 12 -5.91 0.01 -4.79
CA LYS A 12 -6.33 -1.37 -4.47
C LYS A 12 -5.19 -2.16 -3.81
N ARG A 13 -3.96 -2.03 -4.34
CA ARG A 13 -2.77 -2.69 -3.79
C ARG A 13 -2.38 -2.14 -2.41
N ALA A 14 -2.50 -0.82 -2.19
CA ALA A 14 -2.27 -0.21 -0.89
C ALA A 14 -3.24 -0.75 0.17
N LYS A 15 -4.54 -0.83 -0.17
CA LYS A 15 -5.57 -1.41 0.72
C LYS A 15 -5.33 -2.87 1.05
N LEU A 16 -4.82 -3.67 0.11
CA LEU A 16 -4.48 -5.07 0.37
C LEU A 16 -3.35 -5.18 1.40
N ARG A 17 -2.29 -4.38 1.25
CA ARG A 17 -1.15 -4.32 2.18
C ARG A 17 -1.55 -3.83 3.56
N PHE A 18 -2.45 -2.86 3.63
CA PHE A 18 -2.95 -2.37 4.91
C PHE A 18 -3.63 -3.48 5.73
N LYS A 19 -4.32 -4.43 5.09
CA LYS A 19 -4.97 -5.55 5.78
C LYS A 19 -3.98 -6.49 6.48
N ILE A 20 -2.81 -6.72 5.88
CA ILE A 20 -1.80 -7.64 6.43
C ILE A 20 -0.87 -6.97 7.46
N LEU A 21 -0.91 -5.64 7.59
CA LEU A 21 -0.05 -4.90 8.52
C LEU A 21 -0.25 -5.34 9.97
N ASN A 22 -1.50 -5.56 10.39
CA ASN A 22 -1.82 -6.03 11.73
C ASN A 22 -1.26 -7.42 12.01
N GLU A 23 -1.21 -8.31 11.02
CA GLU A 23 -0.65 -9.66 11.19
C GLU A 23 0.84 -9.62 11.54
N PHE A 24 1.61 -8.72 10.91
CA PHE A 24 3.03 -8.53 11.22
C PHE A 24 3.22 -7.88 12.58
N PHE A 25 2.37 -6.91 12.93
CA PHE A 25 2.41 -6.25 14.23
C PHE A 25 2.15 -7.24 15.38
N GLU A 26 1.11 -8.09 15.26
CA GLU A 26 0.78 -9.12 16.25
C GLU A 26 1.90 -10.17 16.42
N LYS A 27 2.66 -10.44 15.35
CA LYS A 27 3.83 -11.33 15.37
C LYS A 27 5.10 -10.67 15.91
N ASN A 28 5.06 -9.39 16.28
CA ASN A 28 6.22 -8.57 16.62
C ASN A 28 7.28 -8.52 15.50
N ASP A 29 6.87 -8.72 14.25
CA ASP A 29 7.75 -8.61 13.09
C ASP A 29 7.81 -7.16 12.62
N TYR A 30 8.49 -6.33 13.42
CA TYR A 30 8.53 -4.90 13.17
C TYR A 30 9.28 -4.53 11.89
N ALA A 31 10.19 -5.39 11.41
CA ALA A 31 10.88 -5.19 10.14
C ALA A 31 9.87 -5.22 8.98
N ASP A 32 8.99 -6.23 8.96
CA ASP A 32 7.94 -6.30 7.95
C ASP A 32 6.83 -5.24 8.16
N VAL A 33 6.52 -4.85 9.40
CA VAL A 33 5.61 -3.71 9.65
C VAL A 33 6.14 -2.43 8.99
N MET A 34 7.43 -2.13 9.15
CA MET A 34 8.05 -0.94 8.55
C MET A 34 8.03 -1.01 7.03
N ARG A 35 8.50 -2.13 6.46
CA ARG A 35 8.53 -2.33 5.01
C ARG A 35 7.14 -2.19 4.38
N ILE A 36 6.12 -2.85 4.95
CA ILE A 36 4.76 -2.80 4.42
C ILE A 36 4.17 -1.39 4.56
N SER A 37 4.49 -0.67 5.64
CA SER A 37 4.08 0.74 5.82
C SER A 37 4.65 1.64 4.72
N GLU A 38 5.93 1.49 4.40
CA GLU A 38 6.58 2.23 3.31
C GLU A 38 5.93 1.93 1.95
N GLU A 39 5.67 0.65 1.65
CA GLU A 39 5.00 0.25 0.41
C GLU A 39 3.56 0.82 0.30
N ILE A 40 2.82 0.90 1.41
CA ILE A 40 1.48 1.51 1.45
C ILE A 40 1.56 3.00 1.11
N VAL A 41 2.53 3.72 1.68
CA VAL A 41 2.73 5.15 1.42
C VAL A 41 3.11 5.37 -0.04
N GLU A 42 4.05 4.59 -0.58
CA GLU A 42 4.47 4.69 -1.98
C GLU A 42 3.29 4.45 -2.94
N LEU A 43 2.52 3.38 -2.73
CA LEU A 43 1.36 3.08 -3.57
C LEU A 43 0.29 4.17 -3.49
N SER A 44 0.08 4.72 -2.30
CA SER A 44 -0.87 5.83 -2.12
C SER A 44 -0.41 7.09 -2.87
N GLN A 45 0.88 7.42 -2.81
CA GLN A 45 1.46 8.54 -3.56
C GLN A 45 1.37 8.32 -5.07
N ARG A 46 1.72 7.12 -5.56
CA ARG A 46 1.58 6.76 -6.98
C ARG A 46 0.13 6.86 -7.46
N SER A 47 -0.83 6.45 -6.64
CA SER A 47 -2.25 6.59 -6.92
C SER A 47 -2.64 8.06 -7.11
N ILE A 48 -2.23 8.92 -6.17
CA ILE A 48 -2.51 10.37 -6.22
C ILE A 48 -1.89 11.02 -7.46
N LEU A 49 -0.62 10.69 -7.77
CA LEU A 49 0.11 11.28 -8.89
C LEU A 49 -0.36 10.77 -10.26
N SER A 50 -1.04 9.61 -10.30
CA SER A 50 -1.54 9.02 -11.53
C SER A 50 -2.99 9.40 -11.85
N TYR A 51 -3.67 10.16 -10.99
CA TYR A 51 -5.06 10.58 -11.18
C TYR A 51 -5.14 11.83 -12.07
#